data_AF-V5SJH0-F1
#
_entry.id   AF-V5SJH0-F1
#
_cell.length_a   1.000
_cell.length_b   1.000
_cell.length_c   1.000
_cell.angle_alpha   90.00
_cell.angle_beta   90.00
_cell.angle_gamma   90.00
#
_symmetry.space_group_name_H-M   'P 1'
#
loop_
_entity.id
_entity.type
_entity.pdbx_description
1 polymer ?
#
loop_
_entity_poly.entity_id
_entity_poly.type
_entity_poly.pdbx_seq_one_letter_code
_entity_poly.pdbx_strand_id
1 'polypeptide(L)'
;MGPAANVVSNTEGAMVYDSATKQMKVCDGTQWLDIGNGDASTMVPNWPDALNCSSAAGSTSIVTLIATSAGSPGVYGYNAGANDVGYQVQFNNDGSWHSIINTAGWGNVAGCTGKTIAQLYAEGRAFNFVGGGGVPSGAVMAFDATACPSGWTEYTPARGRFLRGIDNGAGNDPAGTRAPGHTQADELTNHNHTATAANAGAHAHTLVHGNFGTLGSGTGGAMMSSNQGGMGGGTNTTGDHTHTITVANTGGAETRPKNVAVLFCRKS
;
A
#
# COMPACT_ATOMS: atom_id res chain seq x y z
N MET A 1 8.07 -33.14 -15.08
CA MET A 1 8.48 -34.48 -14.61
C MET A 1 9.00 -34.29 -13.20
N GLY A 2 8.39 -34.95 -12.21
CA GLY A 2 8.70 -34.75 -10.79
C GLY A 2 10.09 -35.28 -10.39
N PRO A 3 10.56 -34.95 -9.16
CA PRO A 3 11.83 -35.42 -8.66
C PRO A 3 11.88 -36.96 -8.63
N ALA A 4 13.06 -37.51 -8.94
CA ALA A 4 13.30 -38.93 -9.16
C ALA A 4 12.81 -39.80 -7.98
N ALA A 5 12.27 -40.97 -8.31
CA ALA A 5 11.48 -41.89 -7.49
C ALA A 5 12.19 -42.58 -6.30
N ASN A 6 13.21 -41.97 -5.68
CA ASN A 6 13.99 -42.58 -4.59
C ASN A 6 14.07 -41.74 -3.31
N VAL A 7 13.24 -40.70 -3.15
CA VAL A 7 13.12 -39.98 -1.86
C VAL A 7 11.77 -40.34 -1.25
N VAL A 8 11.79 -40.81 0.00
CA VAL A 8 10.65 -41.33 0.75
C VAL A 8 9.43 -40.42 0.56
N SER A 9 8.44 -40.93 -0.14
CA SER A 9 7.25 -40.19 -0.55
C SER A 9 6.45 -39.75 0.68
N ASN A 10 6.24 -38.45 0.80
CA ASN A 10 5.32 -37.78 1.74
C ASN A 10 5.66 -37.87 3.24
N THR A 11 6.92 -38.12 3.62
CA THR A 11 7.31 -37.98 5.02
C THR A 11 7.34 -36.50 5.41
N GLU A 12 6.54 -36.12 6.42
CA GLU A 12 6.57 -34.77 7.00
C GLU A 12 8.02 -34.40 7.41
N GLY A 13 8.45 -33.19 7.03
CA GLY A 13 9.80 -32.70 7.27
C GLY A 13 10.86 -33.19 6.27
N ALA A 14 10.50 -34.03 5.28
CA ALA A 14 11.42 -34.38 4.21
C ALA A 14 11.76 -33.15 3.36
N MET A 15 13.02 -33.01 2.95
CA MET A 15 13.50 -31.93 2.07
C MET A 15 14.07 -32.51 0.77
N VAL A 16 13.73 -31.90 -0.36
CA VAL A 16 14.18 -32.28 -1.70
C VAL A 16 14.63 -31.05 -2.48
N TYR A 17 15.66 -31.20 -3.30
CA TYR A 17 15.97 -30.23 -4.35
C TYR A 17 15.41 -30.69 -5.69
N ASP A 18 14.54 -29.87 -6.26
CA ASP A 18 14.03 -30.04 -7.61
C ASP A 18 15.02 -29.43 -8.60
N SER A 19 15.82 -30.29 -9.24
CA SER A 19 16.84 -29.86 -10.19
C SER A 19 16.29 -29.19 -11.45
N ALA A 20 15.01 -29.40 -11.79
CA ALA A 20 14.41 -28.80 -12.99
C ALA A 20 14.00 -27.35 -12.73
N THR A 21 13.40 -27.09 -11.58
CA THR A 21 12.95 -25.75 -11.17
C THR A 21 13.99 -24.98 -10.36
N LYS A 22 15.08 -25.65 -9.94
CA LYS A 22 16.11 -25.12 -9.05
C LYS A 22 15.53 -24.61 -7.72
N GLN A 23 14.56 -25.33 -7.18
CA GLN A 23 13.89 -24.99 -5.93
C GLN A 23 14.12 -26.08 -4.88
N MET A 24 14.29 -25.66 -3.64
CA MET A 24 14.19 -26.56 -2.49
C MET A 24 12.74 -26.66 -2.04
N LYS A 25 12.30 -27.88 -1.72
CA LYS A 25 10.94 -28.19 -1.31
C LYS A 25 10.97 -28.93 0.02
N VAL A 26 10.04 -28.61 0.92
CA VAL A 26 9.78 -29.35 2.16
C VAL A 26 8.41 -30.01 2.09
N CYS A 27 8.29 -31.24 2.57
CA CYS A 27 7.00 -31.91 2.67
C CYS A 27 6.33 -31.63 4.02
N ASP A 28 5.08 -31.18 4.01
CA ASP A 28 4.26 -31.00 5.21
C ASP A 28 3.50 -32.28 5.65
N GLY A 29 3.86 -33.43 5.07
CA GLY A 29 3.17 -34.70 5.23
C GLY A 29 2.02 -34.92 4.25
N THR A 30 1.56 -33.88 3.55
CA THR A 30 0.45 -33.94 2.59
C THR A 30 0.85 -33.46 1.18
N GLN A 31 1.71 -32.46 1.10
CA GLN A 31 2.18 -31.82 -0.13
C GLN A 31 3.62 -31.35 0.00
N TRP A 32 4.22 -31.00 -1.13
CA TRP A 32 5.54 -30.36 -1.20
C TRP A 32 5.36 -28.85 -1.31
N LEU A 33 5.94 -28.11 -0.37
CA LEU A 33 5.94 -26.65 -0.30
C LEU A 33 7.30 -26.10 -0.73
N ASP A 34 7.30 -25.04 -1.53
CA ASP A 34 8.52 -24.35 -1.95
C ASP A 34 9.13 -23.56 -0.78
N ILE A 35 10.43 -23.72 -0.56
CA ILE A 35 11.22 -22.88 0.34
C ILE A 35 11.74 -21.70 -0.48
N GLY A 36 11.51 -20.46 -0.02
CA GLY A 36 11.91 -19.28 -0.79
C GLY A 36 13.42 -19.12 -0.91
N ASN A 37 13.89 -18.86 -2.12
CA ASN A 37 15.26 -18.40 -2.39
C ASN A 37 15.36 -16.92 -2.04
N GLY A 38 15.74 -16.57 -0.80
CA GLY A 38 15.79 -15.17 -0.37
C GLY A 38 17.00 -14.85 0.49
N ASP A 39 17.73 -13.79 0.15
CA ASP A 39 19.02 -13.40 0.77
C ASP A 39 18.90 -12.76 2.17
N ALA A 40 17.69 -12.54 2.68
CA ALA A 40 17.46 -11.55 3.74
C ALA A 40 17.27 -12.13 5.16
N SER A 41 16.99 -13.42 5.30
CA SER A 41 16.77 -14.01 6.62
C SER A 41 17.31 -15.43 6.68
N THR A 42 18.29 -15.61 7.53
CA THR A 42 19.09 -16.81 7.71
C THR A 42 19.24 -17.07 9.21
N MET A 43 19.47 -18.32 9.61
CA MET A 43 19.78 -18.69 10.99
C MET A 43 21.08 -18.02 11.47
N VAL A 44 22.01 -17.76 10.56
CA VAL A 44 23.22 -16.95 10.79
C VAL A 44 23.26 -15.83 9.74
N PRO A 45 23.30 -14.54 10.13
CA PRO A 45 23.31 -13.43 9.20
C PRO A 45 24.36 -13.59 8.08
N ASN A 46 23.94 -13.41 6.83
CA ASN A 46 24.76 -13.51 5.60
C ASN A 46 25.28 -14.92 5.26
N TRP A 47 24.75 -15.98 5.89
CA TRP A 47 25.13 -17.37 5.64
C TRP A 47 23.94 -18.22 5.21
N PRO A 48 24.07 -19.10 4.20
CA PRO A 48 22.96 -19.94 3.79
C PRO A 48 22.55 -20.92 4.89
N ASP A 49 21.27 -21.24 4.96
CA ASP A 49 20.73 -22.21 5.93
C ASP A 49 20.84 -23.65 5.44
N ALA A 50 20.86 -23.86 4.13
CA ALA A 50 21.10 -25.15 3.51
C ALA A 50 21.88 -25.02 2.20
N LEU A 51 22.62 -26.07 1.87
CA LEU A 51 23.32 -26.22 0.60
C LEU A 51 22.91 -27.53 -0.05
N ASN A 52 22.74 -27.51 -1.36
CA ASN A 52 22.77 -28.72 -2.16
C ASN A 52 24.23 -29.00 -2.52
N CYS A 53 24.79 -30.13 -2.11
CA CYS A 53 26.15 -30.56 -2.43
C CYS A 53 26.20 -31.79 -3.36
N SER A 54 25.09 -32.15 -4.00
CA SER A 54 25.05 -33.33 -4.88
C SER A 54 25.93 -33.19 -6.13
N SER A 55 26.65 -34.25 -6.48
CA SER A 55 27.58 -34.28 -7.61
C SER A 55 26.96 -34.78 -8.93
N ALA A 56 25.72 -35.25 -8.91
CA ALA A 56 25.02 -35.82 -10.06
C ALA A 56 23.52 -35.48 -10.05
N ALA A 57 22.93 -35.37 -11.23
CA ALA A 57 21.48 -35.20 -11.39
C ALA A 57 20.75 -36.41 -10.81
N GLY A 58 19.83 -36.17 -9.86
CA GLY A 58 19.07 -37.22 -9.17
C GLY A 58 19.65 -37.69 -7.82
N SER A 59 20.82 -37.21 -7.39
CA SER A 59 21.31 -37.41 -6.02
C SER A 59 20.89 -36.24 -5.12
N THR A 60 20.41 -36.53 -3.90
CA THR A 60 20.05 -35.53 -2.89
C THR A 60 21.09 -35.51 -1.77
N SER A 61 22.03 -34.57 -1.83
CA SER A 61 22.97 -34.30 -0.74
C SER A 61 22.71 -32.89 -0.22
N ILE A 62 21.57 -32.72 0.46
CA ILE A 62 21.24 -31.47 1.13
C ILE A 62 21.90 -31.47 2.51
N VAL A 63 22.70 -30.45 2.77
CA VAL A 63 23.35 -30.22 4.06
C VAL A 63 22.77 -28.95 4.70
N THR A 64 22.56 -28.93 6.00
CA THR A 64 22.00 -27.78 6.72
C THR A 64 23.02 -27.14 7.65
N LEU A 65 22.94 -25.82 7.80
CA LEU A 65 23.87 -25.04 8.60
C LEU A 65 23.78 -25.45 10.07
N ILE A 66 24.94 -25.72 10.66
CA ILE A 66 25.12 -25.92 12.09
C ILE A 66 26.18 -24.91 12.50
N ALA A 67 25.73 -23.85 13.17
CA ALA A 67 26.58 -22.72 13.50
C ALA A 67 27.78 -23.18 14.33
N THR A 68 28.99 -22.91 13.79
CA THR A 68 30.32 -23.18 14.36
C THR A 68 30.62 -24.64 14.66
N SER A 69 31.64 -25.21 14.01
CA SER A 69 32.19 -26.49 14.43
C SER A 69 32.82 -26.31 15.82
N ALA A 70 32.40 -27.14 16.78
CA ALA A 70 32.98 -27.15 18.12
C ALA A 70 34.50 -27.39 18.01
N GLY A 71 35.30 -26.33 18.15
CA GLY A 71 36.77 -26.40 18.10
C GLY A 71 37.46 -25.58 17.00
N SER A 72 36.75 -24.83 16.14
CA SER A 72 37.40 -23.94 15.14
C SER A 72 36.67 -22.60 15.02
N PRO A 73 37.09 -21.56 15.77
CA PRO A 73 36.53 -20.21 15.63
C PRO A 73 36.68 -19.72 14.17
N GLY A 74 35.59 -19.26 13.57
CA GLY A 74 35.61 -18.70 12.21
C GLY A 74 35.38 -19.71 11.07
N VAL A 75 34.90 -20.91 11.37
CA VAL A 75 34.46 -21.89 10.36
C VAL A 75 32.97 -22.20 10.53
N TYR A 76 32.23 -22.17 9.43
CA TYR A 76 30.81 -22.54 9.37
C TYR A 76 30.66 -23.93 8.76
N GLY A 77 29.95 -24.81 9.46
CA GLY A 77 29.74 -26.20 9.07
C GLY A 77 28.31 -26.47 8.61
N TYR A 78 28.16 -27.37 7.64
CA TYR A 78 26.88 -27.89 7.19
C TYR A 78 26.86 -29.41 7.27
N ASN A 79 25.82 -30.02 7.86
CA ASN A 79 25.74 -31.48 8.00
C ASN A 79 24.58 -32.11 7.21
N ALA A 80 24.80 -33.36 6.76
CA ALA A 80 23.75 -34.25 6.25
C ALA A 80 23.62 -35.46 7.18
N GLY A 81 22.51 -35.56 7.93
CA GLY A 81 22.16 -36.73 8.75
C GLY A 81 21.87 -36.42 10.22
N ALA A 82 20.92 -37.17 10.79
CA ALA A 82 20.60 -37.14 12.23
C ALA A 82 21.68 -37.86 13.04
N ASN A 83 21.97 -37.34 14.25
CA ASN A 83 22.85 -37.92 15.27
C ASN A 83 24.37 -37.78 15.02
N ASP A 84 24.84 -36.54 14.94
CA ASP A 84 26.23 -36.11 15.20
C ASP A 84 27.41 -36.72 14.41
N VAL A 85 27.21 -37.69 13.51
CA VAL A 85 28.33 -38.26 12.75
C VAL A 85 27.88 -38.72 11.37
N GLY A 86 28.34 -38.02 10.32
CA GLY A 86 28.10 -38.39 8.93
C GLY A 86 29.00 -37.62 7.96
N TYR A 87 28.66 -36.35 7.71
CA TYR A 87 29.38 -35.46 6.77
C TYR A 87 29.29 -34.03 7.25
N GLN A 88 30.42 -33.31 7.29
CA GLN A 88 30.43 -31.86 7.43
C GLN A 88 31.07 -31.22 6.20
N VAL A 89 30.40 -30.21 5.63
CA VAL A 89 30.96 -29.31 4.63
C VAL A 89 31.29 -28.00 5.33
N GLN A 90 32.53 -27.56 5.26
CA GLN A 90 33.02 -26.42 6.03
C GLN A 90 33.51 -25.28 5.14
N PHE A 91 33.23 -24.06 5.57
CA PHE A 91 33.65 -22.82 4.92
C PHE A 91 34.28 -21.87 5.93
N ASN A 92 35.27 -21.10 5.48
CA ASN A 92 35.86 -20.03 6.25
C ASN A 92 34.87 -18.88 6.43
N ASN A 93 35.11 -18.02 7.42
CA ASN A 93 34.28 -16.84 7.68
C ASN A 93 34.17 -15.87 6.49
N ASP A 94 35.12 -15.87 5.56
CA ASP A 94 35.06 -15.09 4.32
C ASP A 94 34.22 -15.74 3.20
N GLY A 95 33.60 -16.89 3.49
CA GLY A 95 32.80 -17.67 2.55
C GLY A 95 33.61 -18.52 1.58
N SER A 96 34.94 -18.58 1.73
CA SER A 96 35.79 -19.48 0.95
C SER A 96 35.70 -20.93 1.42
N TRP A 97 35.98 -21.86 0.51
CA TRP A 97 36.03 -23.28 0.81
C TRP A 97 37.07 -23.60 1.89
N HIS A 98 36.71 -24.41 2.89
CA HIS A 98 37.64 -24.91 3.90
C HIS A 98 37.92 -26.41 3.70
N SER A 99 36.98 -27.28 4.10
CA SER A 99 37.20 -28.74 4.09
C SER A 99 35.91 -29.55 4.10
N ILE A 100 36.05 -30.85 3.84
CA ILE A 100 35.02 -31.85 4.15
C ILE A 100 35.52 -32.72 5.28
N ILE A 101 34.67 -32.93 6.29
CA ILE A 101 34.87 -33.95 7.30
C ILE A 101 33.96 -35.13 6.95
N ASN A 102 34.56 -36.25 6.58
CA ASN A 102 33.87 -37.49 6.24
C ASN A 102 34.16 -38.54 7.32
N THR A 103 33.14 -38.91 8.08
CA THR A 103 33.27 -39.87 9.18
C THR A 103 32.64 -41.23 8.88
N ALA A 104 31.99 -41.42 7.72
CA ALA A 104 31.18 -42.63 7.48
C ALA A 104 31.14 -43.18 6.02
N GLY A 105 31.92 -42.66 5.06
CA GLY A 105 32.09 -43.25 3.71
C GLY A 105 30.89 -43.27 2.74
N TRP A 106 29.75 -42.71 3.13
CA TRP A 106 28.52 -42.48 2.35
C TRP A 106 28.51 -41.16 1.57
N GLY A 107 28.32 -41.20 0.25
CA GLY A 107 27.66 -40.11 -0.50
C GLY A 107 28.53 -38.89 -0.86
N ASN A 108 28.34 -38.43 -2.10
CA ASN A 108 29.22 -37.52 -2.81
C ASN A 108 28.82 -36.05 -2.62
N VAL A 109 29.40 -35.37 -1.62
CA VAL A 109 29.28 -33.90 -1.42
C VAL A 109 30.21 -33.08 -2.34
N ALA A 110 30.80 -33.70 -3.38
CA ALA A 110 31.77 -33.02 -4.25
C ALA A 110 31.18 -31.83 -5.02
N GLY A 111 29.85 -31.70 -5.09
CA GLY A 111 29.22 -30.52 -5.68
C GLY A 111 29.57 -29.20 -4.98
N CYS A 112 29.94 -29.25 -3.69
CA CYS A 112 30.38 -28.09 -2.92
C CYS A 112 31.90 -27.92 -2.84
N THR A 113 32.68 -28.97 -3.14
CA THR A 113 34.15 -28.96 -2.98
C THR A 113 34.81 -27.88 -3.82
N GLY A 114 35.63 -27.05 -3.17
CA GLY A 114 36.40 -25.99 -3.82
C GLY A 114 35.60 -24.78 -4.26
N LYS A 115 34.30 -24.71 -3.94
CA LYS A 115 33.44 -23.56 -4.27
C LYS A 115 33.31 -22.61 -3.09
N THR A 116 33.15 -21.32 -3.38
CA THR A 116 32.77 -20.32 -2.38
C THR A 116 31.26 -20.32 -2.16
N ILE A 117 30.80 -19.78 -1.03
CA ILE A 117 29.37 -19.55 -0.77
C ILE A 117 28.73 -18.71 -1.88
N ALA A 118 29.42 -17.67 -2.36
CA ALA A 118 28.94 -16.85 -3.47
C ALA A 118 28.74 -17.64 -4.78
N GLN A 119 29.66 -18.56 -5.09
CA GLN A 119 29.52 -19.46 -6.25
C GLN A 119 28.32 -20.40 -6.09
N LEU A 120 28.08 -20.91 -4.87
CA LEU A 120 26.93 -21.77 -4.59
C LEU A 120 25.59 -21.03 -4.71
N TYR A 121 25.52 -19.76 -4.30
CA TYR A 121 24.35 -18.91 -4.57
C TYR A 121 24.14 -18.68 -6.07
N ALA A 122 25.20 -18.35 -6.81
CA ALA A 122 25.12 -18.12 -8.26
C ALA A 122 24.64 -19.36 -9.04
N GLU A 123 24.94 -20.56 -8.53
CA GLU A 123 24.48 -21.82 -9.10
C GLU A 123 23.07 -22.23 -8.68
N GLY A 124 22.43 -21.50 -7.77
CA GLY A 124 21.13 -21.86 -7.19
C GLY A 124 21.20 -23.08 -6.27
N ARG A 125 22.34 -23.25 -5.58
CA ARG A 125 22.64 -24.41 -4.72
C ARG A 125 22.73 -24.04 -3.24
N ALA A 126 22.49 -22.78 -2.89
CA ALA A 126 22.45 -22.28 -1.52
C ALA A 126 21.06 -21.70 -1.22
N PHE A 127 20.53 -22.01 -0.03
CA PHE A 127 19.13 -21.80 0.33
C PHE A 127 19.02 -21.26 1.75
N ASN A 128 18.01 -20.43 1.98
CA ASN A 128 17.71 -19.83 3.27
C ASN A 128 16.31 -20.30 3.70
N PHE A 129 16.17 -20.90 4.88
CA PHE A 129 14.93 -21.51 5.35
C PHE A 129 13.90 -20.48 5.76
N VAL A 130 14.36 -19.36 6.31
CA VAL A 130 13.52 -18.21 6.62
C VAL A 130 13.47 -17.28 5.40
N GLY A 131 12.81 -17.71 4.33
CA GLY A 131 12.79 -16.93 3.07
C GLY A 131 11.59 -17.12 2.15
N GLY A 132 10.71 -18.08 2.44
CA GLY A 132 9.48 -18.32 1.68
C GLY A 132 8.40 -17.27 1.93
N GLY A 133 8.60 -16.05 1.45
CA GLY A 133 7.60 -14.97 1.52
C GLY A 133 8.13 -13.62 1.97
N GLY A 134 9.42 -13.33 1.77
CA GLY A 134 9.95 -11.99 1.99
C GLY A 134 9.17 -10.96 1.17
N VAL A 135 8.76 -9.86 1.80
CA VAL A 135 8.09 -8.77 1.11
C VAL A 135 9.00 -8.27 -0.03
N PRO A 136 8.54 -8.27 -1.30
CA PRO A 136 9.40 -7.98 -2.44
C PRO A 136 9.90 -6.53 -2.42
N SER A 137 11.09 -6.30 -2.97
CA SER A 137 11.58 -4.94 -3.23
C SER A 137 10.55 -4.16 -4.06
N GLY A 138 10.35 -2.89 -3.69
CA GLY A 138 9.33 -2.03 -4.29
C GLY A 138 7.95 -2.08 -3.62
N ALA A 139 7.68 -3.06 -2.74
CA ALA A 139 6.44 -3.07 -1.96
C ALA A 139 6.34 -1.83 -1.05
N VAL A 140 5.16 -1.22 -0.99
CA VAL A 140 4.87 -0.06 -0.13
C VAL A 140 3.92 -0.49 0.99
N MET A 141 4.27 -0.17 2.24
CA MET A 141 3.47 -0.50 3.42
C MET A 141 3.38 0.70 4.37
N ALA A 142 2.31 0.72 5.17
CA ALA A 142 2.09 1.70 6.23
C ALA A 142 2.69 1.22 7.55
N PHE A 143 3.29 2.14 8.29
CA PHE A 143 3.92 1.91 9.59
C PHE A 143 3.39 2.93 10.60
N ASP A 144 3.01 2.44 11.78
CA ASP A 144 2.79 3.27 12.97
C ASP A 144 4.14 3.58 13.63
N ALA A 145 4.97 4.36 12.93
CA ALA A 145 6.33 4.70 13.31
C ALA A 145 6.74 6.06 12.74
N THR A 146 7.77 6.68 13.34
CA THR A 146 8.31 7.97 12.88
C THR A 146 9.46 7.83 11.88
N ALA A 147 9.98 6.61 11.68
CA ALA A 147 11.05 6.30 10.73
C ALA A 147 10.84 4.90 10.11
N CYS A 148 11.35 4.72 8.89
CA CYS A 148 11.27 3.42 8.22
C CYS A 148 12.22 2.41 8.87
N PRO A 149 11.82 1.14 9.03
CA PRO A 149 12.70 0.10 9.53
C PRO A 149 13.91 -0.14 8.61
N SER A 150 14.92 -0.85 9.13
CA SER A 150 16.07 -1.27 8.30
C SER A 150 15.61 -2.07 7.08
N GLY A 151 16.21 -1.81 5.92
CA GLY A 151 15.81 -2.42 4.64
C GLY A 151 14.59 -1.77 3.99
N TRP A 152 14.11 -0.64 4.52
CA TRP A 152 13.02 0.17 4.00
C TRP A 152 13.45 1.62 3.83
N THR A 153 12.86 2.30 2.85
CA THR A 153 13.06 3.74 2.62
C THR A 153 11.71 4.44 2.63
N GLU A 154 11.66 5.70 3.06
CA GLU A 154 10.39 6.43 3.05
C GLU A 154 9.85 6.58 1.63
N TYR A 155 8.55 6.28 1.46
CA TYR A 155 7.85 6.50 0.21
C TYR A 155 7.34 7.94 0.15
N THR A 156 8.25 8.86 -0.17
CA THR A 156 8.01 10.30 -0.15
C THR A 156 6.82 10.81 -1.00
N PRO A 157 6.42 10.17 -2.12
CA PRO A 157 5.22 10.60 -2.84
C PRO A 157 3.93 10.54 -2.01
N ALA A 158 3.85 9.67 -0.99
CA ALA A 158 2.66 9.53 -0.14
C ALA A 158 2.56 10.55 1.00
N ARG A 159 3.55 11.43 1.19
CA ARG A 159 3.51 12.46 2.24
C ARG A 159 2.26 13.34 2.10
N GLY A 160 1.38 13.27 3.08
CA GLY A 160 0.13 14.04 3.15
C GLY A 160 -0.88 13.71 2.03
N ARG A 161 -0.73 12.57 1.34
CA ARG A 161 -1.60 12.18 0.21
C ARG A 161 -2.31 10.86 0.49
N PHE A 162 -3.52 10.74 -0.04
CA PHE A 162 -4.18 9.46 -0.15
C PHE A 162 -3.53 8.61 -1.25
N LEU A 163 -3.55 7.29 -1.05
CA LEU A 163 -3.11 6.35 -2.07
C LEU A 163 -4.26 6.07 -3.04
N ARG A 164 -3.94 6.06 -4.33
CA ARG A 164 -4.82 5.62 -5.40
C ARG A 164 -4.20 4.41 -6.10
N GLY A 165 -5.00 3.38 -6.34
CA GLY A 165 -4.59 2.24 -7.14
C GLY A 165 -4.39 2.63 -8.61
N ILE A 166 -3.48 1.94 -9.30
CA ILE A 166 -3.32 2.13 -10.75
C ILE A 166 -4.58 1.64 -11.45
N ASP A 167 -5.23 2.54 -12.20
CA ASP A 167 -6.52 2.26 -12.84
C ASP A 167 -6.48 1.06 -13.78
N ASN A 168 -5.39 0.92 -14.55
CA ASN A 168 -5.15 -0.19 -15.47
C ASN A 168 -6.34 -0.52 -16.40
N GLY A 169 -7.06 0.51 -16.85
CA GLY A 169 -8.22 0.37 -17.75
C GLY A 169 -9.55 0.11 -17.03
N ALA A 170 -9.61 0.21 -15.70
CA ALA A 170 -10.86 0.09 -14.94
C ALA A 170 -11.80 1.29 -15.16
N GLY A 171 -11.29 2.44 -15.64
CA GLY A 171 -12.10 3.61 -15.94
C GLY A 171 -12.58 4.40 -14.71
N ASN A 172 -12.04 4.10 -13.52
CA ASN A 172 -12.28 4.87 -12.30
C ASN A 172 -11.46 6.16 -12.27
N ASP A 173 -10.40 6.20 -13.08
CA ASP A 173 -9.52 7.34 -13.22
C ASP A 173 -9.81 8.13 -14.50
N PRO A 174 -10.36 9.35 -14.42
CA PRO A 174 -10.69 10.14 -15.61
C PRO A 174 -9.50 10.48 -16.49
N ALA A 175 -8.27 10.49 -15.95
CA ALA A 175 -7.05 10.72 -16.74
C ALA A 175 -6.38 9.42 -17.22
N GLY A 176 -6.97 8.25 -16.97
CA GLY A 176 -6.46 6.95 -17.36
C GLY A 176 -5.35 6.38 -16.46
N THR A 177 -4.63 5.38 -16.99
CA THR A 177 -3.57 4.65 -16.27
C THR A 177 -2.37 5.54 -15.98
N ARG A 178 -1.95 5.58 -14.71
CA ARG A 178 -0.77 6.31 -14.25
C ARG A 178 0.39 5.39 -13.91
N ALA A 179 1.61 5.92 -13.98
CA ALA A 179 2.80 5.24 -13.48
C ALA A 179 2.83 5.26 -11.94
N PRO A 180 3.46 4.26 -11.29
CA PRO A 180 3.70 4.27 -9.85
C PRO A 180 4.42 5.56 -9.41
N GLY A 181 3.95 6.19 -8.33
CA GLY A 181 4.54 7.41 -7.79
C GLY A 181 4.03 8.73 -8.39
N HIS A 182 3.21 8.70 -9.45
CA HIS A 182 2.56 9.91 -9.95
C HIS A 182 1.60 10.49 -8.90
N THR A 183 1.78 11.78 -8.60
CA THR A 183 0.95 12.53 -7.66
C THR A 183 -0.14 13.31 -8.39
N GLN A 184 -1.23 13.60 -7.68
CA GLN A 184 -2.29 14.49 -8.15
C GLN A 184 -2.47 15.65 -7.17
N ALA A 185 -2.96 16.77 -7.70
CA ALA A 185 -3.56 17.81 -6.88
C ALA A 185 -4.94 17.35 -6.40
N ASP A 186 -5.45 18.02 -5.37
CA ASP A 186 -6.83 17.93 -4.94
C ASP A 186 -7.76 18.43 -6.05
N GLU A 187 -8.89 17.76 -6.21
CA GLU A 187 -9.92 18.12 -7.17
C GLU A 187 -11.29 17.78 -6.59
N LEU A 188 -12.24 18.68 -6.83
CA LEU A 188 -13.66 18.44 -6.60
C LEU A 188 -14.33 18.30 -7.95
N THR A 189 -15.30 17.38 -8.04
CA THR A 189 -16.15 17.31 -9.22
C THR A 189 -16.85 18.65 -9.46
N ASN A 190 -16.95 19.05 -10.73
CA ASN A 190 -17.72 20.22 -11.15
C ASN A 190 -19.13 20.18 -10.55
N HIS A 191 -19.54 21.27 -9.91
CA HIS A 191 -20.87 21.44 -9.32
C HIS A 191 -21.32 22.90 -9.45
N ASN A 192 -22.63 23.13 -9.36
CA ASN A 192 -23.20 24.47 -9.41
C ASN A 192 -23.91 24.83 -8.10
N HIS A 193 -24.01 26.12 -7.85
CA HIS A 193 -24.88 26.67 -6.81
C HIS A 193 -26.00 27.44 -7.49
N THR A 194 -27.24 27.15 -7.09
CA THR A 194 -28.39 27.95 -7.48
C THR A 194 -28.67 28.98 -6.39
N ALA A 195 -28.88 30.22 -6.80
CA ALA A 195 -29.24 31.31 -5.93
C ALA A 195 -30.38 32.09 -6.60
N THR A 196 -31.55 32.12 -5.95
CA THR A 196 -32.74 32.80 -6.46
C THR A 196 -33.22 33.82 -5.45
N ALA A 197 -33.68 34.97 -5.94
CA ALA A 197 -34.44 35.94 -5.15
C ALA A 197 -35.87 35.97 -5.70
N ALA A 198 -36.86 36.00 -4.80
CA ALA A 198 -38.25 36.17 -5.23
C ALA A 198 -38.42 37.56 -5.84
N ASN A 199 -39.11 37.67 -6.97
CA ASN A 199 -39.51 38.96 -7.51
C ASN A 199 -40.45 39.65 -6.51
N ALA A 200 -39.94 40.57 -5.69
CA ALA A 200 -40.80 41.61 -5.14
C ALA A 200 -41.03 42.64 -6.26
N GLY A 201 -41.88 42.28 -7.21
CA GLY A 201 -42.29 43.18 -8.28
C GLY A 201 -42.90 44.47 -7.73
N ALA A 202 -43.03 45.47 -8.61
CA ALA A 202 -43.62 46.76 -8.27
C ALA A 202 -45.00 46.59 -7.63
N HIS A 203 -45.19 47.10 -6.42
CA HIS A 203 -46.48 47.16 -5.74
C HIS A 203 -46.82 48.60 -5.37
N ALA A 204 -48.12 48.87 -5.24
CA ALA A 204 -48.68 50.16 -4.85
C ALA A 204 -49.72 49.95 -3.75
N HIS A 205 -49.79 50.90 -2.83
CA HIS A 205 -50.81 50.96 -1.79
C HIS A 205 -51.91 51.95 -2.18
N THR A 206 -53.16 51.56 -1.90
CA THR A 206 -54.33 52.44 -2.00
C THR A 206 -54.67 52.94 -0.60
N LEU A 207 -54.59 54.25 -0.38
CA LEU A 207 -55.09 54.87 0.85
C LEU A 207 -56.57 55.18 0.69
N VAL A 208 -57.41 54.60 1.55
CA VAL A 208 -58.82 54.97 1.68
C VAL A 208 -58.93 55.95 2.84
N HIS A 209 -59.07 57.23 2.53
CA HIS A 209 -59.41 58.23 3.54
C HIS A 209 -60.91 58.14 3.83
N GLY A 210 -61.28 57.96 5.10
CA GLY A 210 -62.66 58.15 5.54
C GLY A 210 -63.09 59.59 5.25
N ASN A 211 -64.32 59.77 4.77
CA ASN A 211 -64.90 61.07 4.46
C ASN A 211 -64.69 62.03 5.64
N PHE A 212 -63.91 63.09 5.47
CA PHE A 212 -63.82 64.17 6.44
C PHE A 212 -65.17 64.89 6.43
N GLY A 213 -66.10 64.42 7.26
CA GLY A 213 -67.35 65.12 7.51
C GLY A 213 -67.04 66.47 8.14
N THR A 214 -67.27 67.56 7.40
CA THR A 214 -67.16 68.92 7.93
C THR A 214 -68.16 69.11 9.06
N LEU A 215 -67.67 69.24 10.30
CA LEU A 215 -68.48 69.68 11.45
C LEU A 215 -68.46 71.21 11.53
N GLY A 216 -69.62 71.85 11.32
CA GLY A 216 -69.90 73.27 11.63
C GLY A 216 -69.78 74.21 10.43
N SER A 217 -70.88 74.77 9.91
CA SER A 217 -71.70 75.90 10.42
C SER A 217 -71.19 77.26 9.97
N GLY A 218 -71.78 77.80 8.90
CA GLY A 218 -71.53 79.15 8.40
C GLY A 218 -72.44 79.47 7.21
N THR A 219 -73.52 80.20 7.47
CA THR A 219 -74.50 80.63 6.48
C THR A 219 -73.93 81.76 5.62
N GLY A 220 -73.75 81.48 4.32
CA GLY A 220 -73.63 82.52 3.30
C GLY A 220 -72.31 82.51 2.54
N GLY A 221 -72.33 81.92 1.34
CA GLY A 221 -71.29 82.12 0.32
C GLY A 221 -70.80 80.83 -0.31
N ALA A 222 -71.26 80.57 -1.54
CA ALA A 222 -70.83 79.57 -2.50
C ALA A 222 -70.05 78.35 -1.96
N MET A 223 -70.76 77.27 -1.61
CA MET A 223 -70.11 75.96 -1.50
C MET A 223 -69.85 75.46 -2.91
N MET A 224 -68.65 75.74 -3.46
CA MET A 224 -68.14 74.88 -4.53
C MET A 224 -67.99 73.50 -3.92
N SER A 225 -69.02 72.67 -4.03
CA SER A 225 -68.85 71.23 -3.92
C SER A 225 -68.06 70.84 -5.16
N SER A 226 -66.75 71.01 -5.09
CA SER A 226 -65.84 70.22 -5.89
C SER A 226 -66.03 68.80 -5.38
N ASN A 227 -67.07 68.11 -5.87
CA ASN A 227 -67.13 66.66 -5.82
C ASN A 227 -66.12 66.15 -6.86
N GLN A 228 -64.86 66.55 -6.66
CA GLN A 228 -63.72 65.84 -7.16
C GLN A 228 -63.83 64.49 -6.50
N GLY A 229 -64.02 63.47 -7.34
CA GLY A 229 -64.23 62.09 -6.90
C GLY A 229 -63.27 61.73 -5.78
N GLY A 230 -63.75 60.90 -4.86
CA GLY A 230 -63.06 60.54 -3.62
C GLY A 230 -61.55 60.50 -3.81
N MET A 231 -60.82 61.26 -2.99
CA MET A 231 -59.36 61.34 -3.05
C MET A 231 -58.75 59.99 -2.66
N GLY A 232 -58.78 59.03 -3.59
CA GLY A 232 -57.96 57.85 -3.57
C GLY A 232 -56.54 58.28 -3.87
N GLY A 233 -55.79 58.58 -2.81
CA GLY A 233 -54.34 58.77 -2.91
C GLY A 233 -53.69 57.40 -3.12
N GLY A 234 -53.33 57.08 -4.36
CA GLY A 234 -52.42 55.98 -4.65
C GLY A 234 -50.98 56.39 -4.34
N THR A 235 -50.20 55.45 -3.83
CA THR A 235 -48.73 55.59 -3.88
C THR A 235 -48.24 55.19 -5.28
N ASN A 236 -47.17 55.82 -5.79
CA ASN A 236 -46.55 55.38 -7.04
C ASN A 236 -45.89 54.00 -6.84
N THR A 237 -45.93 53.17 -7.87
CA THR A 237 -45.10 51.96 -7.92
C THR A 237 -43.62 52.35 -7.81
N THR A 238 -42.93 51.82 -6.81
CA THR A 238 -41.47 51.92 -6.78
C THR A 238 -40.92 50.88 -7.75
N GLY A 239 -40.21 51.34 -8.78
CA GLY A 239 -39.64 50.50 -9.85
C GLY A 239 -38.48 49.60 -9.37
N ASP A 240 -37.96 48.80 -10.30
CA ASP A 240 -36.94 47.75 -10.12
C ASP A 240 -35.95 48.02 -8.97
N HIS A 241 -35.86 47.05 -8.06
CA HIS A 241 -34.83 47.02 -7.02
C HIS A 241 -34.02 45.72 -7.09
N THR A 242 -32.79 45.77 -6.58
CA THR A 242 -31.85 44.65 -6.64
C THR A 242 -31.87 43.82 -5.37
N HIS A 243 -31.93 42.49 -5.50
CA HIS A 243 -31.61 41.57 -4.42
C HIS A 243 -30.13 41.19 -4.48
N THR A 244 -29.35 41.61 -3.49
CA THR A 244 -27.98 41.10 -3.33
C THR A 244 -28.05 39.69 -2.76
N ILE A 245 -27.54 38.72 -3.51
CA ILE A 245 -27.37 37.34 -3.03
C ILE A 245 -25.89 37.10 -2.76
N THR A 246 -25.57 36.76 -1.51
CA THR A 246 -24.20 36.44 -1.10
C THR A 246 -24.08 34.95 -0.87
N VAL A 247 -23.25 34.27 -1.65
CA VAL A 247 -22.87 32.87 -1.43
C VAL A 247 -21.49 32.88 -0.78
N ALA A 248 -21.43 32.52 0.50
CA ALA A 248 -20.18 32.48 1.25
C ALA A 248 -19.41 31.18 0.98
N ASN A 249 -18.09 31.24 1.13
CA ASN A 249 -17.24 30.05 1.14
C ASN A 249 -17.62 29.16 2.34
N THR A 250 -17.58 27.84 2.16
CA THR A 250 -17.75 26.87 3.24
C THR A 250 -16.55 25.93 3.33
N GLY A 251 -16.24 25.46 4.54
CA GLY A 251 -15.13 24.55 4.79
C GLY A 251 -13.85 25.22 5.28
N GLY A 252 -12.77 24.43 5.32
CA GLY A 252 -11.43 24.87 5.70
C GLY A 252 -10.49 24.99 4.50
N ALA A 253 -9.18 25.12 4.78
CA ALA A 253 -8.14 25.21 3.74
C ALA A 253 -7.91 23.90 2.94
N GLU A 254 -8.54 22.80 3.34
CA GLU A 254 -8.37 21.48 2.72
C GLU A 254 -9.70 20.71 2.77
N THR A 255 -10.06 20.04 1.68
CA THR A 255 -11.13 19.02 1.69
C THR A 255 -10.55 17.66 2.06
N ARG A 256 -10.93 17.15 3.25
CA ARG A 256 -10.51 15.82 3.71
C ARG A 256 -11.63 15.06 4.45
N PRO A 257 -11.80 13.76 4.19
CA PRO A 257 -12.59 12.90 5.08
C PRO A 257 -11.84 12.65 6.40
N LYS A 258 -12.53 12.07 7.39
CA LYS A 258 -11.89 11.57 8.62
C LYS A 258 -10.75 10.60 8.25
N ASN A 259 -9.56 10.82 8.80
CA ASN A 259 -8.37 10.03 8.48
C ASN A 259 -7.42 9.92 9.69
N VAL A 260 -6.43 9.03 9.58
CA VAL A 260 -5.32 8.84 10.52
C VAL A 260 -4.01 8.84 9.73
N ALA A 261 -2.97 9.46 10.29
CA ALA A 261 -1.66 9.56 9.65
C ALA A 261 -0.78 8.36 10.02
N VAL A 262 -0.10 7.79 9.01
CA VAL A 262 0.87 6.71 9.14
C VAL A 262 2.06 7.00 8.21
N LEU A 263 3.22 6.43 8.51
CA LEU A 263 4.41 6.54 7.66
C LEU A 263 4.37 5.46 6.57
N PHE A 264 4.45 5.87 5.30
CA PHE A 264 4.59 4.93 4.20
C PHE A 264 6.06 4.68 3.88
N CYS A 265 6.45 3.41 3.86
CA CYS A 265 7.80 2.99 3.50
C CYS A 265 7.77 1.99 2.34
N ARG A 266 8.82 2.03 1.51
CA ARG A 266 9.05 1.13 0.39
C ARG A 266 10.21 0.18 0.70
N LYS A 267 10.00 -1.12 0.47
CA LYS A 267 11.04 -2.13 0.61
C LYS A 267 12.16 -1.85 -0.38
N SER A 268 13.39 -1.76 0.11
CA SER A 268 14.60 -1.69 -0.71
C SER A 268 14.94 -3.06 -1.28
#